data_AF-A0A2V9Q5Z8-F1
#
_entry.id   AF-A0A2V9Q5Z8-F1
#
_cell.length_a   1.000
_cell.length_b   1.000
_cell.length_c   1.000
_cell.angle_alpha   90.00
_cell.angle_beta   90.00
_cell.angle_gamma   90.00
#
_symmetry.space_group_name_H-M   'P 1'
#
loop_
_entity.id
_entity.type
_entity.pdbx_description
1 polymer ?
#
loop_
_entity_poly.entity_id
_entity_poly.type
_entity_poly.pdbx_seq_one_letter_code
_entity_poly.pdbx_strand_id
1 'polypeptide(L)'
;IVPDASQDERFANNPLVISEPGIRFYAGAALIGDGHALGTLCVIDRVPRTLAPEQLDALRALSRQAQAQLDLRRNLKKLGESLAARDRAENEKERTLRELKAALANVRTLEGLLPICLSCKKIQDQKGNWQPFEYYVRAHSEAKVTHKICPDCSRAISA
;
A
#
# COMPACT_ATOMS: atom_id res chain seq x y z
N ILE A 1 -30.63 27.81 18.52
CA ILE A 1 -31.56 27.20 19.49
C ILE A 1 -32.95 27.65 19.11
N VAL A 2 -33.93 26.76 19.20
CA VAL A 2 -35.36 27.00 18.93
C VAL A 2 -36.10 26.55 20.19
N PRO A 3 -36.55 27.49 21.04
CA PRO A 3 -37.24 27.16 22.30
C PRO A 3 -38.58 26.46 22.09
N ASP A 4 -39.35 26.91 21.09
CA ASP A 4 -40.59 26.29 20.61
C ASP A 4 -40.68 26.38 19.08
N ALA A 5 -40.58 25.25 18.39
CA ALA A 5 -40.59 25.11 16.95
C ALA A 5 -41.98 25.35 16.35
N SER A 6 -43.06 25.23 17.13
CA SER A 6 -44.41 25.57 16.68
C SER A 6 -44.62 27.09 16.54
N GLN A 7 -43.79 27.88 17.23
CA GLN A 7 -43.82 29.35 17.21
C GLN A 7 -42.70 29.95 16.35
N ASP A 8 -41.79 29.12 15.82
CA ASP A 8 -40.68 29.57 14.99
C ASP A 8 -41.08 29.48 13.51
N GLU A 9 -41.16 30.62 12.82
CA GLU A 9 -41.62 30.71 11.42
C GLU A 9 -40.88 29.76 10.46
N ARG A 10 -39.61 29.44 10.75
CA ARG A 10 -38.79 28.53 9.92
C ARG A 10 -39.23 27.08 10.02
N PHE A 11 -39.90 26.70 11.12
CA PHE A 11 -40.18 25.31 11.49
C PHE A 11 -41.65 25.03 11.80
N ALA A 12 -42.49 26.06 12.00
CA ALA A 12 -43.87 25.91 12.46
C ALA A 12 -44.72 25.02 11.54
N ASN A 13 -44.47 25.04 10.23
CA ASN A 13 -45.17 24.22 9.25
C ASN A 13 -44.44 22.90 8.89
N ASN A 14 -43.35 22.58 9.59
CA ASN A 14 -42.60 21.35 9.32
C ASN A 14 -43.43 20.14 9.79
N PRO A 15 -43.57 19.07 8.97
CA PRO A 15 -44.27 17.85 9.35
C PRO A 15 -43.83 17.27 10.70
N LEU A 16 -42.54 17.34 11.03
CA LEU A 16 -42.01 16.83 12.30
C LEU A 16 -42.42 17.67 13.53
N VAL A 17 -42.96 18.87 13.31
CA VAL A 17 -43.49 19.80 14.33
C VAL A 17 -45.02 19.68 14.42
N ILE A 18 -45.72 19.70 13.28
CA ILE A 18 -47.20 19.70 13.26
C ILE A 18 -47.83 18.32 13.47
N SER A 19 -47.10 17.25 13.16
CA SER A 19 -47.53 15.86 13.31
C SER A 19 -46.53 15.08 14.17
N GLU A 20 -46.82 13.82 14.52
CA GLU A 20 -45.88 12.98 15.28
C GLU A 20 -44.50 12.96 14.59
N PRO A 21 -43.40 13.24 15.33
CA PRO A 21 -43.29 13.20 16.79
C PRO A 21 -43.68 14.47 17.56
N GLY A 22 -44.07 15.56 16.88
CA GLY A 22 -44.52 16.79 17.52
C GLY A 22 -43.38 17.55 18.20
N ILE A 23 -42.26 17.74 17.50
CA ILE A 23 -41.09 18.43 18.05
C ILE A 23 -41.46 19.86 18.46
N ARG A 24 -41.03 20.26 19.65
CA ARG A 24 -41.16 21.63 20.17
C ARG A 24 -39.81 22.25 20.42
N PHE A 25 -38.87 21.54 21.00
CA PHE A 25 -37.55 22.10 21.28
C PHE A 25 -36.48 21.55 20.33
N TYR A 26 -35.59 22.42 19.86
CA TYR A 26 -34.38 22.03 19.12
C TYR A 26 -33.17 22.89 19.52
N ALA A 27 -32.08 22.24 19.92
CA ALA A 27 -30.78 22.87 20.08
C ALA A 27 -29.72 22.07 19.34
N GLY A 28 -29.13 22.69 18.31
CA GLY A 28 -28.05 22.11 17.52
C GLY A 28 -26.74 22.84 17.73
N ALA A 29 -25.65 22.09 17.77
CA ALA A 29 -24.28 22.57 17.65
C ALA A 29 -23.65 21.96 16.39
N ALA A 30 -22.96 22.78 15.60
CA ALA A 30 -22.37 22.34 14.33
C ALA A 30 -21.16 21.42 14.58
N LEU A 31 -21.05 20.38 13.75
CA LEU A 31 -19.87 19.52 13.64
C LEU A 31 -19.11 19.96 12.38
N ILE A 32 -17.90 20.51 12.54
CA ILE A 32 -17.18 21.21 11.45
C ILE A 32 -15.83 20.54 11.17
N GLY A 33 -15.74 19.68 10.17
CA GLY A 33 -14.45 19.07 9.76
C GLY A 33 -13.91 19.72 8.50
N ASP A 34 -12.59 19.91 8.41
CA ASP A 34 -11.91 20.46 7.23
C ASP A 34 -12.51 21.81 6.74
N GLY A 35 -12.99 22.65 7.67
CA GLY A 35 -13.62 23.94 7.36
C GLY A 35 -15.06 23.87 6.85
N HIS A 36 -15.65 22.67 6.75
CA HIS A 36 -17.01 22.45 6.24
C HIS A 36 -17.93 21.92 7.33
N ALA A 37 -19.21 22.32 7.29
CA ALA A 37 -20.23 21.74 8.17
C ALA A 37 -20.54 20.30 7.73
N LEU A 38 -20.14 19.32 8.54
CA LEU A 38 -20.39 17.90 8.30
C LEU A 38 -21.77 17.46 8.80
N GLY A 39 -22.35 18.22 9.74
CA GLY A 39 -23.64 17.94 10.34
C GLY A 39 -23.83 18.69 11.65
N THR A 40 -24.74 18.21 12.49
CA THR A 40 -25.03 18.79 13.80
C THR A 40 -25.14 17.71 14.87
N LEU A 41 -24.62 18.01 16.07
CA LEU A 41 -25.06 17.35 17.29
C LEU A 41 -26.27 18.12 17.80
N CYS A 42 -27.41 17.46 17.97
CA CYS A 42 -28.63 18.13 18.41
C CYS A 42 -29.33 17.42 19.56
N VAL A 43 -30.05 18.23 20.34
CA VAL A 43 -31.02 17.81 21.33
C VAL A 43 -32.40 18.25 20.84
N ILE A 44 -33.35 17.32 20.86
CA ILE A 44 -34.74 17.55 20.49
C ILE A 44 -35.67 17.13 21.62
N ASP A 45 -36.79 17.83 21.77
CA ASP A 45 -37.82 17.49 22.73
C ASP A 45 -39.22 17.82 22.21
N ARG A 46 -40.25 17.17 22.74
CA ARG A 46 -41.67 17.38 22.43
C ARG A 46 -42.32 18.45 23.30
N VAL A 47 -41.58 19.01 24.25
CA VAL A 47 -42.02 20.12 25.11
C VAL A 47 -41.09 21.32 24.90
N PRO A 48 -41.59 22.56 24.88
CA PRO A 48 -40.75 23.74 24.79
C PRO A 48 -39.70 23.80 25.91
N ARG A 49 -38.49 24.27 25.62
CA ARG A 49 -37.43 24.43 26.62
C ARG A 49 -36.57 25.66 26.38
N THR A 50 -36.00 26.16 27.48
CA THR A 50 -34.94 27.17 27.47
C THR A 50 -33.71 26.55 28.13
N LEU A 51 -32.55 26.62 27.47
CA LEU A 51 -31.30 26.11 28.03
C LEU A 51 -30.67 27.15 28.97
N ALA A 52 -30.22 26.69 30.13
CA ALA A 52 -29.32 27.47 30.97
C ALA A 52 -27.93 27.62 30.29
N PRO A 53 -27.16 28.68 30.61
CA PRO A 53 -25.84 28.89 30.02
C PRO A 53 -24.91 27.68 30.12
N GLU A 54 -24.92 26.98 31.25
CA GLU A 54 -24.10 25.80 31.50
C GLU A 54 -24.47 24.63 30.58
N GLN A 55 -25.77 24.48 30.26
CA GLN A 55 -26.25 23.46 29.34
C GLN A 55 -25.84 23.76 27.89
N LEU A 56 -25.80 25.04 27.52
CA LEU A 56 -25.31 25.47 26.21
C LEU A 56 -23.81 25.18 26.07
N ASP A 57 -23.02 25.44 27.12
CA ASP A 57 -21.60 25.14 27.13
C ASP A 57 -21.33 23.63 27.13
N ALA A 58 -22.13 22.85 27.85
CA ALA A 58 -22.09 21.40 27.77
C ALA A 58 -22.39 20.88 26.36
N LEU A 59 -23.42 21.39 25.68
CA LEU A 59 -23.75 21.01 24.30
C LEU A 59 -22.60 21.34 23.33
N ARG A 60 -21.97 22.50 23.49
CA ARG A 60 -20.78 22.89 22.70
C ARG A 60 -19.60 21.96 22.97
N ALA A 61 -19.35 21.60 24.24
CA ALA A 61 -18.29 20.67 24.61
C ALA A 61 -18.53 19.27 24.01
N LEU A 62 -19.76 18.76 24.10
CA LEU A 62 -20.15 17.48 23.50
C LEU A 62 -20.00 17.51 21.97
N SER A 63 -20.34 18.62 21.32
CA SER A 63 -20.15 18.78 19.87
C SER A 63 -18.68 18.65 19.48
N ARG A 64 -17.77 19.33 20.21
CA ARG A 64 -16.32 19.21 19.99
C ARG A 64 -15.82 17.78 20.22
N GLN A 65 -16.30 17.12 21.26
CA GLN A 65 -15.91 15.74 21.56
C GLN A 65 -16.42 14.75 20.49
N ALA A 66 -17.67 14.88 20.07
CA ALA A 66 -18.25 14.07 19.01
C ALA A 66 -17.47 14.26 17.70
N GLN A 67 -17.13 15.49 17.36
CA GLN A 67 -16.32 15.80 16.20
C GLN A 67 -14.93 15.14 16.27
N ALA A 68 -14.21 15.30 17.39
CA ALA A 68 -12.90 14.66 17.57
C ALA A 68 -12.96 13.14 17.40
N GLN A 69 -14.03 12.49 17.84
CA GLN A 69 -14.24 11.06 17.66
C GLN A 69 -14.52 10.67 16.20
N LEU A 70 -15.29 11.48 15.47
CA LEU A 70 -15.52 11.27 14.04
C LEU A 70 -14.22 11.40 13.24
N ASP A 71 -13.43 12.43 13.54
CA ASP A 71 -12.13 12.66 12.90
C ASP A 71 -11.15 11.52 13.17
N LEU A 72 -11.07 11.06 14.42
CA LEU A 72 -10.24 9.91 14.80
C LEU A 72 -10.64 8.65 14.03
N ARG A 73 -11.94 8.32 13.99
CA ARG A 73 -12.45 7.15 13.24
C ARG A 73 -12.12 7.24 11.75
N ARG A 74 -12.28 8.43 11.14
CA ARG A 74 -11.95 8.67 9.74
C ARG A 74 -10.46 8.48 9.47
N ASN A 75 -9.60 9.00 10.35
CA ASN A 75 -8.16 8.90 10.21
C ASN A 75 -7.66 7.47 10.38
N LEU A 76 -8.20 6.72 11.34
CA LEU A 76 -7.88 5.30 11.51
C LEU A 76 -8.27 4.47 10.28
N LYS A 77 -9.44 4.73 9.68
CA LYS A 77 -9.86 4.07 8.45
C LYS A 77 -8.89 4.38 7.30
N LYS A 78 -8.56 5.66 7.07
CA LYS A 78 -7.60 6.08 6.03
C LYS A 78 -6.22 5.45 6.23
N LEU A 79 -5.74 5.39 7.48
CA LEU A 79 -4.46 4.77 7.80
C LEU A 79 -4.47 3.27 7.46
N GLY A 80 -5.54 2.55 7.82
CA GLY A 80 -5.71 1.14 7.48
C GLY A 80 -5.72 0.88 5.97
N GLU A 81 -6.43 1.72 5.21
CA GLU A 81 -6.45 1.64 3.74
C GLU A 81 -5.05 1.89 3.13
N SER A 82 -4.31 2.87 3.65
CA SER A 82 -2.95 3.19 3.20
C SER A 82 -1.95 2.07 3.49
N LEU A 83 -2.02 1.45 4.67
CA LEU A 83 -1.20 0.29 5.03
C LEU A 83 -1.49 -0.89 4.09
N ALA A 84 -2.77 -1.21 3.88
CA ALA A 84 -3.15 -2.28 2.95
C ALA A 84 -2.69 -2.02 1.52
N ALA A 85 -2.73 -0.76 1.05
CA ALA A 85 -2.21 -0.39 -0.26
C ALA A 85 -0.68 -0.54 -0.34
N ARG A 86 0.04 -0.16 0.74
CA ARG A 86 1.49 -0.29 0.83
C ARG A 86 1.93 -1.75 0.78
N ASP A 87 1.27 -2.62 1.53
CA ASP A 87 1.60 -4.06 1.56
C ASP A 87 1.39 -4.70 0.18
N ARG A 88 0.35 -4.30 -0.56
CA ARG A 88 0.15 -4.76 -1.96
C ARG A 88 1.28 -4.30 -2.87
N ALA A 89 1.66 -3.02 -2.79
CA ALA A 89 2.73 -2.46 -3.59
C ALA A 89 4.09 -3.12 -3.29
N GLU A 90 4.35 -3.47 -2.02
CA GLU A 90 5.57 -4.17 -1.62
C GLU A 90 5.60 -5.59 -2.20
N ASN A 91 4.51 -6.35 -2.10
CA ASN A 91 4.38 -7.67 -2.69
C ASN A 91 4.54 -7.66 -4.22
N GLU A 92 3.96 -6.66 -4.88
CA GLU A 92 4.12 -6.48 -6.33
C GLU A 92 5.57 -6.15 -6.69
N LYS A 93 6.23 -5.26 -5.94
CA LYS A 93 7.65 -4.96 -6.12
C LYS A 93 8.51 -6.21 -5.98
N GLU A 94 8.26 -7.03 -4.95
CA GLU A 94 8.99 -8.29 -4.78
C GLU A 94 8.78 -9.25 -5.94
N ARG A 95 7.57 -9.35 -6.46
CA ARG A 95 7.27 -10.17 -7.63
C ARG A 95 8.03 -9.68 -8.86
N THR A 96 7.95 -8.39 -9.17
CA THR A 96 8.67 -7.79 -10.30
C THR A 96 10.19 -7.95 -10.14
N LEU A 97 10.73 -7.84 -8.91
CA LEU A 97 12.14 -8.10 -8.62
C LEU A 97 12.53 -9.56 -8.89
N ARG A 98 11.67 -10.53 -8.52
CA ARG A 98 11.90 -11.95 -8.84
C ARG A 98 11.90 -12.18 -10.35
N GLU A 99 10.92 -11.62 -11.06
CA GLU A 99 10.80 -11.74 -12.52
C GLU A 99 12.01 -11.11 -13.23
N LEU A 100 12.43 -9.91 -12.84
CA LEU A 100 13.60 -9.23 -13.40
C LEU A 100 14.90 -10.02 -13.15
N LYS A 101 15.08 -10.58 -11.95
CA LYS A 101 16.23 -11.45 -11.65
C LYS A 101 16.26 -12.69 -12.54
N ALA A 102 15.10 -13.32 -12.76
CA ALA A 102 15.00 -14.48 -13.64
C ALA A 102 15.31 -14.11 -15.10
N ALA A 103 14.78 -12.98 -15.60
CA ALA A 103 15.09 -12.49 -16.94
C ALA A 103 16.59 -12.18 -17.12
N LEU A 104 17.22 -11.52 -16.14
CA LEU A 104 18.66 -11.23 -16.16
C LEU A 104 19.51 -12.51 -16.18
N ALA A 105 19.10 -13.56 -15.47
CA ALA A 105 19.78 -14.84 -15.51
C ALA A 105 19.77 -15.45 -16.92
N ASN A 106 18.65 -15.35 -17.65
CA ASN A 106 18.53 -15.86 -19.01
C ASN A 106 19.42 -15.10 -20.01
N VAL A 107 19.55 -13.78 -19.88
CA VAL A 107 20.46 -13.00 -20.73
C VAL A 107 21.91 -13.47 -20.56
N ARG A 108 22.37 -13.69 -19.32
CA ARG A 108 23.73 -14.23 -19.05
C ARG A 108 23.96 -15.61 -19.65
N THR A 109 22.95 -16.47 -19.69
CA THR A 109 23.07 -17.78 -20.34
C THR A 109 23.09 -17.72 -21.87
N LEU A 110 22.43 -16.71 -22.46
CA LEU A 110 22.36 -16.52 -23.91
C LEU A 110 23.60 -15.84 -24.50
N GLU A 111 24.37 -15.10 -23.70
CA GLU A 111 25.60 -14.46 -24.16
C GLU A 111 26.70 -15.48 -24.57
N GLY A 112 26.63 -16.74 -24.16
CA GLY A 112 27.53 -17.81 -24.66
C GLY A 112 29.02 -17.56 -24.42
N LEU A 113 29.37 -16.53 -23.64
CA LEU A 113 30.74 -16.15 -23.35
C LEU A 113 31.28 -17.06 -22.26
N LEU A 114 32.17 -17.97 -22.66
CA LEU A 114 32.91 -18.84 -21.74
C LEU A 114 34.21 -18.14 -21.37
N PRO A 115 34.35 -17.63 -20.14
CA PRO A 115 35.59 -17.00 -19.71
C PRO A 115 36.68 -18.07 -19.70
N ILE A 116 37.69 -17.93 -20.56
CA ILE A 116 38.86 -18.82 -20.60
C ILE A 116 40.09 -18.11 -20.02
N CYS A 117 40.90 -18.84 -19.25
CA CYS A 117 42.18 -18.34 -18.79
C CYS A 117 43.14 -18.21 -19.99
N LEU A 118 43.70 -17.03 -20.23
CA LEU A 118 44.61 -16.83 -21.36
C LEU A 118 45.85 -17.74 -21.28
N SER A 119 46.35 -18.00 -20.08
CA SER A 119 47.57 -18.78 -19.81
C SER A 119 47.36 -20.29 -19.84
N CYS A 120 46.30 -20.81 -19.21
CA CYS A 120 46.09 -22.26 -19.06
C CYS A 120 44.83 -22.81 -19.74
N LYS A 121 44.05 -21.95 -20.42
CA LYS A 121 42.84 -22.29 -21.19
C LYS A 121 41.71 -22.98 -20.41
N LYS A 122 41.77 -23.02 -19.07
CA LYS A 122 40.65 -23.44 -18.22
C LYS A 122 39.44 -22.51 -18.42
N ILE A 123 38.24 -23.05 -18.32
CA ILE A 123 36.97 -22.32 -18.34
C ILE A 123 36.54 -21.98 -16.91
N GLN A 124 35.98 -20.78 -16.70
CA GLN A 124 35.30 -20.43 -15.46
C GLN A 124 33.82 -20.87 -15.50
N ASP A 125 33.38 -21.62 -14.48
CA ASP A 125 31.98 -22.06 -14.35
C ASP A 125 31.05 -20.95 -13.81
N GLN A 126 29.74 -21.24 -13.74
CA GLN A 126 28.74 -20.30 -13.22
C GLN A 126 28.90 -19.96 -11.72
N LYS A 127 29.68 -20.76 -10.98
CA LYS A 127 30.01 -20.54 -9.57
C LYS A 127 31.34 -19.79 -9.40
N GLY A 128 32.04 -19.47 -10.49
CA GLY A 128 33.33 -18.77 -10.48
C GLY A 128 34.56 -19.68 -10.40
N ASN A 129 34.40 -21.00 -10.42
CA ASN A 129 35.53 -21.95 -10.32
C ASN A 129 36.18 -22.20 -11.68
N TRP A 130 37.50 -22.43 -11.69
CA TRP A 130 38.26 -22.72 -12.90
C TRP A 130 38.41 -24.22 -13.13
N GLN A 131 37.87 -24.72 -14.24
CA GLN A 131 37.90 -26.14 -14.61
C GLN A 131 38.47 -26.36 -16.02
N PRO A 132 39.03 -27.55 -16.32
CA PRO A 132 39.44 -27.89 -17.67
C PRO A 132 38.25 -27.84 -18.65
N PHE A 133 38.52 -27.46 -19.90
CA PHE A 133 37.52 -27.27 -20.96
C PHE A 133 36.65 -28.52 -21.18
N GLU A 134 37.24 -29.71 -21.01
CA GLU A 134 36.61 -31.00 -21.26
C GLU A 134 35.40 -31.24 -20.35
N TYR A 135 35.43 -30.71 -19.11
CA TYR A 135 34.31 -30.81 -18.18
C TYR A 135 33.11 -30.00 -18.68
N TYR A 136 33.36 -28.82 -19.24
CA TYR A 136 32.31 -27.99 -19.80
C TYR A 136 31.65 -28.67 -21.00
N VAL A 137 32.44 -29.21 -21.94
CA VAL A 137 31.91 -29.92 -23.13
C VAL A 137 31.06 -31.12 -22.76
N ARG A 138 31.50 -31.94 -21.80
CA ARG A 138 30.73 -33.11 -21.34
C ARG A 138 29.43 -32.74 -20.64
N ALA A 139 29.42 -31.63 -19.90
CA ALA A 139 28.24 -31.19 -19.16
C ALA A 139 27.19 -30.49 -20.05
N HIS A 140 27.57 -29.99 -21.22
CA HIS A 140 26.71 -29.16 -22.07
C HIS A 140 26.57 -29.67 -23.51
N SER A 141 27.12 -30.84 -23.85
CA SER A 141 26.97 -31.47 -25.17
C SER A 141 27.11 -32.99 -25.09
N GLU A 142 26.69 -33.71 -26.14
CA GLU A 142 26.88 -35.15 -26.27
C GLU A 142 28.31 -35.55 -26.70
N ALA A 143 29.21 -34.57 -26.90
CA ALA A 143 30.55 -34.84 -27.42
C ALA A 143 31.47 -35.50 -26.38
N LYS A 144 32.23 -36.52 -26.82
CA LYS A 144 33.30 -37.15 -26.02
C LYS A 144 34.65 -36.56 -26.40
N VAL A 145 35.35 -35.96 -25.43
CA VAL A 145 36.68 -35.38 -25.67
C VAL A 145 37.77 -36.46 -25.56
N THR A 146 38.64 -36.53 -26.57
CA THR A 146 39.82 -37.40 -26.62
C THR A 146 41.09 -36.57 -26.81
N HIS A 147 42.20 -36.96 -26.19
CA HIS A 147 43.47 -36.24 -26.31
C HIS A 147 44.24 -36.65 -27.57
N LYS A 148 44.69 -35.66 -28.34
CA LYS A 148 45.63 -35.83 -29.46
C LYS A 148 46.67 -34.73 -29.41
N ILE A 149 47.89 -35.05 -29.84
CA ILE A 149 48.95 -34.06 -30.05
C ILE A 149 48.85 -33.59 -31.51
N CYS A 150 48.74 -32.29 -31.76
CA CYS A 150 48.72 -31.78 -33.12
C CYS A 150 50.14 -31.86 -33.75
N PRO A 151 50.26 -31.83 -35.09
CA PRO A 151 51.56 -31.91 -35.76
C PRO A 151 52.56 -30.85 -35.29
N ASP A 152 52.12 -29.63 -34.98
CA ASP A 152 52.99 -28.56 -34.49
C ASP A 152 53.59 -28.87 -33.11
N CYS A 153 52.75 -29.29 -32.16
CA CYS A 153 53.21 -29.70 -30.84
C CYS A 153 54.09 -30.95 -30.91
N SER A 154 53.77 -31.90 -31.79
CA SER A 154 54.60 -33.09 -31.99
C SER A 154 55.99 -32.72 -32.50
N ARG A 155 56.09 -31.76 -33.43
CA ARG A 155 57.37 -31.22 -33.90
C ARG A 155 58.15 -30.52 -32.80
N ALA A 156 57.48 -29.71 -31.97
CA ALA A 156 58.10 -28.97 -30.89
C ALA A 156 58.62 -29.86 -29.73
N ILE A 157 58.07 -31.06 -29.54
CA ILE A 157 58.52 -32.03 -28.54
C ILE A 157 59.68 -32.90 -29.06
N SER A 158 59.83 -33.00 -30.39
CA SER A 158 60.87 -33.83 -31.04
C SER A 158 62.16 -33.06 -31.35
N ALA A 159 62.23 -31.78 -30.95
CA ALA A 159 63.37 -30.88 -31.12
C ALA A 159 63.94 -30.50 -29.74
#